data_AF-A0A4S2TS16-F1
#
_entry.id   AF-A0A4S2TS16-F1
#
_cell.length_a   1.000
_cell.length_b   1.000
_cell.length_c   1.000
_cell.angle_alpha   90.00
_cell.angle_beta   90.00
_cell.angle_gamma   90.00
#
_symmetry.space_group_name_H-M   'P 1'
#
loop_
_entity.id
_entity.type
_entity.pdbx_description
1 polymer ?
#
loop_
_entity_poly.entity_id
_entity_poly.type
_entity_poly.pdbx_seq_one_letter_code
_entity_poly.pdbx_strand_id
1 'polypeptide(L)' 'MAVQTKAERRALNQRAHFEQRQAERAARGPRGLAESWMERARAIAATREKNGDEDVWNDLARTVSTWVSRYEA' A
#
# COMPACT_ATOMS: atom_id res chain seq x y z
N MET A 1 -24.24 -17.85 -10.16
CA MET A 1 -22.92 -17.18 -10.06
C MET A 1 -23.16 -15.68 -10.05
N ALA A 2 -22.84 -14.99 -8.96
CA ALA A 2 -23.02 -13.54 -8.90
C ALA A 2 -22.08 -12.87 -9.92
N VAL A 3 -22.64 -12.03 -10.80
CA VAL A 3 -21.87 -11.26 -11.77
C VAL A 3 -21.09 -10.19 -11.00
N GLN A 4 -19.77 -10.38 -10.87
CA GLN A 4 -18.90 -9.37 -10.27
C GLN A 4 -19.01 -8.05 -11.04
N THR A 5 -19.26 -6.99 -10.28
CA THR A 5 -19.33 -5.63 -10.82
C THR A 5 -17.96 -5.21 -11.37
N LYS A 6 -17.96 -4.21 -12.25
CA LYS A 6 -16.73 -3.68 -12.85
C LYS A 6 -15.76 -3.11 -11.80
N ALA A 7 -16.30 -2.56 -10.70
CA ALA A 7 -15.52 -2.04 -9.58
C ALA A 7 -14.80 -3.15 -8.81
N GLU A 8 -15.49 -4.26 -8.53
CA GLU A 8 -14.91 -5.42 -7.85
C GLU A 8 -13.82 -6.09 -8.68
N ARG A 9 -14.05 -6.26 -9.99
CA ARG A 9 -13.01 -6.76 -10.91
C ARG A 9 -11.78 -5.86 -10.95
N ARG A 10 -11.96 -4.54 -10.93
CA ARG A 10 -10.83 -3.59 -10.89
C ARG A 10 -10.04 -3.70 -9.59
N ALA A 11 -10.71 -3.81 -8.45
CA ALA A 11 -10.06 -3.98 -7.15
C ALA A 11 -9.27 -5.31 -7.08
N LEU A 12 -9.86 -6.40 -7.58
CA LEU A 12 -9.21 -7.71 -7.66
C LEU A 12 -7.97 -7.67 -8.57
N ASN A 13 -8.08 -7.08 -9.75
CA ASN A 13 -6.94 -6.95 -10.67
C ASN A 13 -5.83 -6.08 -10.09
N GLN A 14 -6.17 -4.98 -9.41
CA GLN A 14 -5.17 -4.14 -8.73
C GLN A 14 -4.45 -4.89 -7.61
N ARG A 15 -5.16 -5.74 -6.88
CA ARG A 15 -4.57 -6.59 -5.86
C ARG A 15 -3.64 -7.65 -6.48
N ALA A 16 -4.08 -8.33 -7.53
CA ALA A 16 -3.28 -9.32 -8.25
C ALA A 16 -1.98 -8.69 -8.82
N HIS A 17 -2.08 -7.50 -9.43
CA HIS A 17 -0.91 -6.77 -9.92
C HIS A 17 0.02 -6.29 -8.80
N PHE A 18 -0.53 -6.01 -7.62
CA PHE A 18 0.29 -5.68 -6.46
C PHE A 18 1.03 -6.91 -5.95
N GLU A 19 0.35 -8.05 -5.83
CA GLU A 19 0.94 -9.31 -5.38
C GLU A 19 2.03 -9.80 -6.34
N GLN A 20 1.82 -9.70 -7.66
CA GLN A 20 2.83 -10.02 -8.68
C GLN A 20 4.07 -9.13 -8.55
N ARG A 21 3.89 -7.81 -8.46
CA ARG A 21 5.02 -6.87 -8.29
C ARG A 21 5.73 -7.05 -6.95
N GLN A 22 5.01 -7.43 -5.91
CA GLN A 22 5.60 -7.75 -4.61
C GLN A 22 6.48 -9.01 -4.71
N ALA A 23 6.03 -10.06 -5.41
CA ALA A 23 6.81 -11.27 -5.63
C ALA A 23 8.10 -11.00 -6.42
N GLU A 24 8.03 -10.18 -7.47
CA GLU A 24 9.21 -9.75 -8.25
C GLU A 24 10.19 -8.92 -7.40
N ARG A 25 9.67 -8.03 -6.54
CA ARG A 25 10.50 -7.20 -5.66
C ARG A 25 11.01 -7.95 -4.44
N ALA A 26 10.36 -9.04 -4.03
CA ALA A 26 10.86 -9.96 -3.02
C ALA A 26 12.19 -10.59 -3.41
N ALA A 27 12.44 -10.76 -4.72
CA ALA A 27 13.74 -11.21 -5.24
C ALA A 27 14.88 -10.21 -4.97
N ARG A 28 14.57 -8.93 -4.69
CA ARG A 28 15.54 -7.90 -4.24
C ARG A 28 15.73 -7.88 -2.72
N GLY A 29 15.19 -8.89 -2.02
CA GLY A 29 15.27 -9.04 -0.57
C GLY A 29 14.37 -8.08 0.22
N PRO A 30 14.62 -7.95 1.53
CA PRO A 30 13.79 -7.15 2.44
C PRO A 30 13.60 -5.70 2.00
N ARG A 31 14.61 -5.11 1.36
CA ARG A 31 14.53 -3.75 0.80
C ARG A 31 13.44 -3.62 -0.26
N GLY A 32 13.38 -4.55 -1.21
CA GLY A 32 12.38 -4.52 -2.28
C GLY A 32 10.95 -4.70 -1.74
N LEU A 33 10.79 -5.53 -0.70
CA LEU A 33 9.51 -5.67 0.00
C LEU A 33 9.09 -4.38 0.70
N ALA A 34 10.01 -3.73 1.42
CA ALA A 34 9.73 -2.46 2.09
C ALA A 34 9.32 -1.36 1.10
N GLU A 35 10.03 -1.24 -0.03
CA GLU A 35 9.69 -0.29 -1.10
C GLU A 35 8.29 -0.56 -1.68
N SER A 36 7.92 -1.84 -1.84
CA SER A 36 6.59 -2.24 -2.34
C SER A 36 5.47 -1.84 -1.39
N TRP A 37 5.66 -2.06 -0.09
CA TRP A 37 4.68 -1.70 0.92
C TRP A 37 4.54 -0.19 1.06
N MET A 38 5.64 0.56 1.00
CA MET A 38 5.57 2.03 1.02
C MET A 38 4.89 2.62 -0.22
N GLU A 39 5.08 2.03 -1.40
CA GLU A 39 4.33 2.41 -2.60
C GLU A 39 2.82 2.17 -2.42
N ARG A 40 2.46 1.00 -1.87
CA ARG A 40 1.05 0.66 -1.62
C ARG A 40 0.39 1.55 -0.58
N ALA A 41 1.08 1.81 0.53
CA ALA A 41 0.59 2.67 1.60
C ALA A 41 0.25 4.08 1.07
N ARG A 42 1.17 4.68 0.29
CA ARG A 42 0.95 5.99 -0.34
C ARG A 42 -0.21 5.97 -1.35
N ALA A 43 -0.35 4.91 -2.15
CA ALA A 43 -1.47 4.78 -3.07
C ALA A 43 -2.83 4.70 -2.36
N ILE A 44 -2.89 4.02 -1.22
CA ILE A 44 -4.09 3.95 -0.38
C ILE A 44 -4.39 5.33 0.21
N ALA A 45 -3.39 5.98 0.81
CA ALA A 45 -3.52 7.31 1.40
C ALA A 45 -4.04 8.34 0.37
N ALA A 46 -3.42 8.40 -0.81
CA ALA A 46 -3.87 9.29 -1.89
C ALA A 46 -5.29 8.99 -2.41
N THR A 47 -5.72 7.72 -2.35
CA THR A 47 -7.10 7.35 -2.74
C THR A 47 -8.10 7.80 -1.68
N ARG A 48 -7.76 7.65 -0.40
CA ARG A 48 -8.58 8.03 0.75
C ARG A 48 -8.71 9.54 0.89
N GLU A 49 -7.61 10.27 0.74
CA GLU A 49 -7.57 11.73 0.67
C GLU A 49 -8.53 12.27 -0.40
N LYS A 50 -8.48 11.72 -1.62
CA LYS A 50 -9.40 12.11 -2.70
C LYS A 50 -10.88 11.87 -2.39
N ASN A 51 -11.18 11.00 -1.43
CA ASN A 51 -12.53 10.70 -0.96
C ASN A 51 -12.90 11.50 0.30
N GLY A 52 -12.07 12.47 0.72
CA GLY A 52 -12.31 13.36 1.86
C GLY A 52 -11.74 12.89 3.20
N ASP A 53 -10.95 11.80 3.21
CA ASP A 53 -10.32 11.24 4.40
C ASP A 53 -8.81 11.58 4.40
N GLU A 54 -8.48 12.82 4.76
CA GLU A 54 -7.10 13.33 4.77
C GLU A 54 -6.27 12.78 5.96
N ASP A 55 -6.94 12.37 7.04
CA ASP A 55 -6.31 11.83 8.26
C ASP A 55 -5.52 10.54 8.02
N VAL A 56 -5.80 9.82 6.93
CA VAL A 56 -5.00 8.67 6.49
C VAL A 56 -3.51 8.98 6.35
N TRP A 57 -3.16 10.22 5.96
CA TRP A 57 -1.77 10.65 5.85
C TRP A 57 -1.12 10.84 7.22
N ASN A 58 -1.88 11.33 8.21
CA ASN A 58 -1.43 11.45 9.59
C ASN A 58 -1.11 10.08 10.19
N ASP A 59 -1.95 9.08 9.93
CA ASP A 59 -1.71 7.70 10.39
C ASP A 59 -0.49 7.05 9.72
N LEU A 60 -0.31 7.27 8.41
CA LEU A 60 0.89 6.81 7.70
C LEU A 60 2.15 7.48 8.27
N ALA A 61 2.11 8.80 8.48
CA ALA A 61 3.23 9.55 9.06
C ALA A 61 3.60 9.05 10.45
N ARG A 62 2.61 8.82 11.33
CA ARG A 62 2.81 8.27 12.69
C ARG A 62 3.44 6.88 12.66
N THR A 63 3.02 6.04 11.71
CA THR A 63 3.56 4.68 11.55
C THR A 63 5.04 4.74 11.16
N VAL A 64 5.38 5.57 10.18
CA VAL A 64 6.76 5.72 9.71
C VAL A 64 7.64 6.34 10.78
N SER A 65 7.17 7.40 11.46
CA SER A 65 7.94 8.05 12.53
C SER A 65 8.23 7.07 13.66
N THR A 66 7.26 6.26 14.08
CA THR A 66 7.46 5.23 15.12
C THR A 66 8.52 4.21 14.70
N TRP A 67 8.53 3.79 13.44
CA TRP A 67 9.56 2.88 12.94
C TRP A 67 10.93 3.55 12.94
N VAL A 68 11.04 4.79 12.45
CA VAL A 68 12.29 5.55 12.41
C VAL A 68 12.85 5.74 13.82
N SER A 69 12.04 6.21 14.76
CA SER A 69 12.47 6.44 16.15
C SER A 69 12.98 5.17 16.84
N ARG A 70 12.51 3.97 16.45
CA ARG A 70 13.02 2.70 16.99
C ARG A 70 14.49 2.45 16.65
N TYR A 71 14.95 2.93 15.49
CA TYR A 71 16.30 2.65 14.99
C TYR A 71 17.23 3.87 15.05
N GLU A 72 16.70 5.05 15.34
CA GLU A 72 17.48 6.27 15.62
C GLU A 72 17.84 6.45 17.10
N ALA A 73 17.24 5.65 18.00
CA ALA A 73 17.54 5.62 19.44
C ALA A 73 18.76 4.75 19.77
#